data_AF-A0AAJ1PRT2-F1
#
_entry.id   AF-A0AAJ1PRT2-F1
#
_cell.length_a   1.000
_cell.length_b   1.000
_cell.length_c   1.000
_cell.angle_alpha   90.00
_cell.angle_beta   90.00
_cell.angle_gamma   90.00
#
_symmetry.space_group_name_H-M   'P 1'
#
loop_
_entity.id
_entity.type
_entity.pdbx_description
1 polymer ?
#
loop_
_entity_poly.entity_id
_entity_poly.type
_entity_poly.pdbx_seq_one_letter_code
_entity_poly.pdbx_strand_id
1 'polypeptide(L)'
;MSKRLFDLKPEIEKSENIHQEYPVLDKRKCVKCGICSKTCKENAIFWVKDKYPVFIYDLCTACGACMIVCPNKAIKTKQEKSGESFINRVNDNFWLITGRSKPGITETGPIVSEVKERAIEFAEDRKADYIIFDTAPGTHCSVSSFVRC
;
A
#
# COMPACT_ATOMS: atom_id res chain seq x y z
N MET A 1 21.30 -25.10 21.73
CA MET A 1 19.92 -25.29 21.20
C MET A 1 19.60 -24.15 20.27
N SER A 2 19.49 -24.39 18.97
CA SER A 2 19.12 -23.37 17.98
C SER A 2 17.65 -23.02 18.14
N LYS A 3 17.34 -21.85 18.71
CA LYS A 3 15.96 -21.31 18.68
C LYS A 3 15.61 -21.01 17.23
N ARG A 4 14.44 -21.48 16.76
CA ARG A 4 13.96 -21.19 15.42
C ARG A 4 13.31 -19.80 15.41
N LEU A 5 13.21 -19.18 14.23
CA LEU A 5 12.55 -17.87 14.08
C LEU A 5 11.12 -17.85 14.65
N PHE A 6 10.44 -19.00 14.64
CA PHE A 6 9.09 -19.19 15.18
C PHE A 6 9.01 -19.24 16.71
N ASP A 7 10.13 -19.41 17.42
CA ASP A 7 10.16 -19.44 18.89
C ASP A 7 10.36 -18.04 19.49
N LEU A 8 10.47 -17.02 18.63
CA LEU A 8 10.60 -15.63 19.06
C LEU A 8 9.26 -15.15 19.64
N LYS A 9 9.32 -14.50 20.80
CA LYS A 9 8.20 -13.76 21.39
C LYS A 9 8.47 -12.26 21.24
N PRO A 10 8.29 -11.69 20.04
CA PRO A 10 8.46 -10.26 19.85
C PRO A 10 7.53 -9.47 20.76
N GLU A 11 8.05 -8.41 21.37
CA GLU A 11 7.26 -7.38 22.05
C GLU A 11 6.92 -6.27 21.05
N ILE A 12 5.64 -5.93 20.92
CA ILE A 12 5.19 -4.83 20.05
C ILE A 12 5.53 -3.52 20.77
N GLU A 13 6.53 -2.79 20.26
CA GLU A 13 6.88 -1.46 20.79
C GLU A 13 5.97 -0.37 20.22
N LYS A 14 5.57 -0.51 18.95
CA LYS A 14 4.76 0.49 18.24
C LYS A 14 3.90 -0.16 17.16
N SER A 15 2.66 0.31 17.01
CA SER A 15 1.77 -0.02 15.90
C SER A 15 1.14 1.23 15.31
N GLU A 16 1.00 1.27 13.98
CA GLU A 16 0.31 2.37 13.30
C GLU A 16 -0.57 1.86 12.16
N ASN A 17 -1.63 2.62 11.84
CA ASN A 17 -2.55 2.29 10.76
C ASN A 17 -1.98 2.78 9.42
N ILE A 18 -2.02 1.90 8.43
CA ILE A 18 -1.69 2.21 7.04
C ILE A 18 -3.00 2.54 6.31
N HIS A 19 -2.98 3.60 5.50
CA HIS A 19 -4.12 4.04 4.73
C HIS A 19 -3.80 4.06 3.24
N GLN A 20 -4.80 3.76 2.42
CA GLN A 20 -4.75 3.91 0.96
C GLN A 20 -5.77 4.96 0.51
N GLU A 21 -5.45 5.65 -0.58
CA GLU A 21 -6.29 6.68 -1.15
C GLU A 21 -7.10 6.15 -2.34
N TYR A 22 -8.41 6.01 -2.14
CA TYR A 22 -9.32 5.53 -3.17
C TYR A 22 -10.05 6.68 -3.88
N PRO A 23 -10.31 6.58 -5.20
CA PRO A 23 -10.93 7.64 -5.97
C PRO A 23 -12.41 7.82 -5.64
N VAL A 24 -12.86 9.06 -5.47
CA VAL A 24 -14.26 9.45 -5.27
C VAL A 24 -14.64 10.52 -6.28
N LEU A 25 -15.75 10.28 -7.00
CA LEU A 25 -16.20 11.18 -8.05
C LEU A 25 -16.99 12.38 -7.50
N ASP A 26 -16.56 13.60 -7.83
CA ASP A 26 -17.39 14.81 -7.74
C ASP A 26 -18.21 14.97 -9.03
N LYS A 27 -19.49 14.55 -8.96
CA LYS A 27 -20.41 14.60 -10.10
C LYS A 27 -20.61 16.03 -10.64
N ARG A 28 -20.42 17.06 -9.84
CA ARG A 28 -20.61 18.47 -10.27
C ARG A 28 -19.50 18.94 -11.22
N LYS A 29 -18.31 18.34 -11.13
CA LYS A 29 -17.16 18.66 -11.98
C LYS A 29 -16.98 17.67 -13.14
N CYS A 30 -17.60 16.50 -13.05
CA CYS A 30 -17.40 15.44 -14.02
C CYS A 30 -18.20 15.73 -15.31
N VAL A 31 -17.49 15.95 -16.41
CA VAL A 31 -18.06 16.10 -17.76
C VAL A 31 -18.27 14.77 -18.49
N LYS A 32 -18.16 13.64 -17.77
CA LYS A 32 -18.42 12.29 -18.29
C LYS A 32 -17.60 11.92 -19.53
N CYS A 33 -16.32 12.34 -19.60
CA CYS A 33 -15.46 12.11 -20.76
C CYS A 33 -14.86 10.69 -20.86
N GLY A 34 -14.93 9.88 -19.79
CA GLY A 34 -14.43 8.50 -19.79
C GLY A 34 -12.90 8.32 -19.76
N ILE A 35 -12.11 9.40 -19.73
CA ILE A 35 -10.62 9.32 -19.73
C ILE A 35 -10.08 8.47 -18.56
N CYS A 36 -10.70 8.62 -17.37
CA CYS A 36 -10.34 7.84 -16.19
C CYS A 36 -10.50 6.33 -16.40
N SER A 37 -11.58 5.90 -17.08
CA SER A 37 -11.83 4.49 -17.42
C SER A 37 -10.79 3.98 -18.40
N LYS A 38 -10.52 4.72 -19.49
CA LYS A 38 -9.52 4.35 -20.51
C LYS A 38 -8.08 4.22 -19.98
N THR A 39 -7.76 4.94 -18.91
CA THR A 39 -6.41 4.92 -18.30
C THR A 39 -6.26 3.80 -17.26
N CYS A 40 -7.36 3.23 -16.78
CA CYS A 40 -7.33 2.24 -15.70
C CYS A 40 -6.85 0.89 -16.23
N LYS A 41 -5.59 0.53 -15.95
CA LYS A 41 -5.01 -0.77 -16.36
C LYS A 41 -5.72 -1.97 -15.72
N GLU A 42 -6.24 -1.78 -14.51
CA GLU A 42 -6.96 -2.82 -13.76
C GLU A 42 -8.42 -2.98 -14.16
N ASN A 43 -8.92 -2.14 -15.09
CA ASN A 43 -10.33 -2.09 -15.47
C ASN A 43 -11.29 -1.85 -14.29
N ALA A 44 -10.80 -1.24 -13.21
CA ALA A 44 -11.57 -0.92 -12.00
C ALA A 44 -12.56 0.25 -12.18
N ILE A 45 -12.64 0.85 -13.37
CA ILE A 45 -13.51 1.98 -13.67
C ILE A 45 -14.31 1.67 -14.93
N PHE A 46 -15.62 1.46 -14.77
CA PHE A 46 -16.54 1.26 -15.88
C PHE A 46 -17.16 2.59 -16.30
N TRP A 47 -17.27 2.82 -17.61
CA TRP A 47 -17.87 4.03 -18.15
C TRP A 47 -18.64 3.74 -19.44
N VAL A 48 -19.80 4.37 -19.57
CA VAL A 48 -20.64 4.36 -20.78
C VAL A 48 -20.84 5.80 -21.23
N LYS A 49 -20.93 6.02 -22.55
CA LYS A 49 -21.17 7.34 -23.13
C LYS A 49 -22.32 8.06 -22.43
N ASP A 50 -22.08 9.33 -22.08
CA ASP A 50 -23.02 10.23 -21.40
C ASP A 50 -23.46 9.81 -19.98
N LYS A 51 -22.83 8.78 -19.40
CA LYS A 51 -23.02 8.34 -18.01
C LYS A 51 -21.80 8.68 -17.14
N TYR A 52 -22.02 8.72 -15.83
CA TYR A 52 -20.92 8.88 -14.87
C TYR A 52 -20.12 7.58 -14.77
N PRO A 53 -18.78 7.66 -14.58
CA PRO A 53 -17.98 6.47 -14.32
C PRO A 53 -18.37 5.82 -12.99
N VAL A 54 -18.34 4.49 -12.97
CA VAL A 54 -18.58 3.65 -11.80
C VAL A 54 -17.25 3.03 -11.38
N PHE A 55 -16.90 3.15 -10.10
CA PHE A 55 -15.65 2.64 -9.55
C PHE A 55 -15.91 1.31 -8.83
N ILE A 56 -15.18 0.27 -9.23
CA ILE A 56 -15.19 -1.06 -8.61
C ILE A 56 -13.98 -1.10 -7.67
N TYR A 57 -14.19 -0.77 -6.40
CA TYR A 57 -13.08 -0.60 -5.44
C TYR A 57 -12.28 -1.89 -5.22
N ASP A 58 -12.92 -3.05 -5.31
CA ASP A 58 -12.27 -4.36 -5.15
C ASP A 58 -11.21 -4.65 -6.21
N LEU A 59 -11.30 -4.01 -7.38
CA LEU A 59 -10.30 -4.11 -8.45
C LEU A 59 -9.32 -2.94 -8.44
N CYS A 60 -9.56 -1.93 -7.61
CA CYS A 60 -8.76 -0.71 -7.60
C CYS A 60 -7.48 -0.90 -6.78
N THR A 61 -6.33 -0.67 -7.42
CA THR A 61 -5.00 -0.72 -6.78
C THR A 61 -4.57 0.62 -6.16
N ALA A 62 -5.49 1.59 -6.05
CA ALA A 62 -5.22 2.92 -5.51
C ALA A 62 -4.02 3.66 -6.19
N CYS A 63 -3.69 3.34 -7.45
CA CYS A 63 -2.52 3.89 -8.15
C CYS A 63 -2.60 5.38 -8.51
N GLY A 64 -3.76 6.02 -8.31
CA GLY A 64 -3.98 7.44 -8.53
C GLY A 64 -3.99 7.94 -9.98
N ALA A 65 -3.71 7.08 -10.96
CA ALA A 65 -3.65 7.48 -12.38
C ALA A 65 -4.92 8.20 -12.86
N CYS A 66 -6.10 7.72 -12.47
CA CYS A 66 -7.38 8.33 -12.85
C CYS A 66 -7.54 9.79 -12.40
N MET A 67 -6.91 10.16 -11.27
CA MET A 67 -6.94 11.52 -10.74
C MET A 67 -6.03 12.45 -11.54
N ILE A 68 -4.82 11.97 -11.83
CA ILE A 68 -3.80 12.69 -12.57
C ILE A 68 -4.31 13.05 -13.97
N VAL A 69 -4.96 12.10 -14.66
CA VAL A 69 -5.45 12.31 -16.03
C VAL A 69 -6.79 13.05 -16.11
N CYS A 70 -7.44 13.36 -14.99
CA CYS A 70 -8.76 14.01 -15.01
C CYS A 70 -8.62 15.52 -15.28
N PRO A 71 -8.99 16.03 -16.49
CA PRO A 71 -8.77 17.43 -16.83
C PRO A 71 -9.58 18.41 -15.97
N ASN A 72 -10.74 17.96 -15.47
CA ASN A 72 -11.64 18.77 -14.65
C ASN A 72 -11.41 18.60 -13.14
N LYS A 73 -10.37 17.84 -12.74
CA LYS A 73 -10.09 17.50 -11.32
C LYS A 73 -11.36 17.02 -10.59
N ALA A 74 -12.13 16.18 -11.27
CA ALA A 74 -13.43 15.69 -10.82
C ALA A 74 -13.33 14.43 -9.94
N ILE A 75 -12.13 13.87 -9.76
CA ILE A 75 -11.88 12.70 -8.93
C ILE A 75 -11.04 13.16 -7.74
N LYS A 76 -11.59 13.01 -6.53
CA LYS A 76 -10.94 13.26 -5.24
C LYS A 76 -10.51 11.94 -4.61
N THR A 77 -9.88 11.99 -3.44
CA THR A 77 -9.56 10.79 -2.65
C THR A 77 -10.40 10.68 -1.39
N LYS A 78 -10.65 9.44 -0.99
CA LYS A 78 -11.02 9.08 0.38
C LYS A 78 -9.91 8.19 0.93
N GLN A 79 -9.53 8.44 2.18
CA GLN A 79 -8.62 7.55 2.88
C GLN A 79 -9.41 6.38 3.47
N GLU A 80 -8.92 5.16 3.22
CA GLU A 80 -9.41 3.96 3.87
C GLU A 80 -8.26 3.20 4.49
N LYS A 81 -8.49 2.66 5.69
CA LYS A 81 -7.49 1.83 6.38
C LYS A 81 -7.26 0.54 5.58
N SER A 82 -6.03 0.35 5.14
CA SER A 82 -5.59 -0.79 4.34
C SER A 82 -4.83 -1.84 5.14
N GLY A 83 -4.21 -1.44 6.25
CA GLY A 83 -3.43 -2.35 7.07
C GLY A 83 -2.90 -1.69 8.34
N GLU A 84 -1.95 -2.38 8.95
CA GLU A 84 -1.21 -1.93 10.11
C GLU A 84 0.25 -2.34 9.97
N SER A 85 1.17 -1.49 10.40
CA SER A 85 2.59 -1.82 10.56
C SER A 85 2.98 -1.88 12.03
N PHE A 86 3.96 -2.72 12.32
CA PHE A 86 4.40 -3.04 13.67
C PHE A 86 5.92 -2.94 13.75
N ILE A 87 6.40 -2.30 14.81
CA ILE A 87 7.79 -2.39 15.24
C ILE A 87 7.81 -3.35 16.42
N ASN A 88 8.53 -4.44 16.24
CA ASN A 88 8.60 -5.51 17.22
C ASN A 88 10.05 -5.64 17.71
N ARG A 89 10.26 -5.53 19.02
CA ARG A 89 11.57 -5.83 19.62
C ARG A 89 11.65 -7.32 19.91
N VAL A 90 12.68 -7.97 19.38
CA VAL A 90 12.98 -9.37 19.67
C VAL A 90 13.97 -9.45 20.83
N ASN A 91 15.01 -8.61 20.80
CA ASN A 91 15.97 -8.38 21.89
C ASN A 91 16.68 -7.02 21.68
N ASP A 92 17.69 -6.74 22.48
CA ASP A 92 18.42 -5.46 22.47
C ASP A 92 19.10 -5.09 21.15
N ASN A 93 19.33 -6.07 20.26
CA ASN A 93 20.05 -5.89 19.00
C ASN A 93 19.26 -6.37 17.78
N PHE A 94 18.00 -6.77 17.95
CA PHE A 94 17.21 -7.34 16.86
C PHE A 94 15.76 -6.89 16.94
N TRP A 95 15.32 -6.23 15.87
CA TRP A 95 13.95 -5.79 15.66
C TRP A 95 13.38 -6.39 14.40
N LEU A 96 12.08 -6.63 14.44
CA LEU A 96 11.30 -7.09 13.31
C LEU A 96 10.25 -6.03 12.98
N ILE A 97 10.36 -5.45 11.79
CA ILE A 97 9.39 -4.50 11.26
C ILE A 97 8.49 -5.25 10.30
N THR A 98 7.19 -5.30 10.58
CA THR A 98 6.22 -6.09 9.81
C THR A 98 4.99 -5.27 9.42
N GLY A 99 4.34 -5.66 8.33
CA GLY A 99 3.04 -5.14 7.93
C GLY A 99 2.00 -6.24 7.86
N ARG A 100 0.75 -5.90 8.17
CA ARG A 100 -0.40 -6.77 8.02
C ARG A 100 -1.51 -6.04 7.28
N SER A 101 -1.97 -6.61 6.16
CA SER A 101 -3.14 -6.11 5.45
C SER A 101 -4.43 -6.39 6.19
N LYS A 102 -5.41 -5.51 5.99
CA LYS A 102 -6.79 -5.76 6.37
C LYS A 102 -7.36 -6.87 5.47
N PRO A 103 -8.22 -7.76 5.99
CA PRO A 103 -8.94 -8.72 5.15
C PRO A 103 -9.74 -8.01 4.05
N GLY A 104 -9.70 -8.56 2.83
CA GLY A 104 -10.43 -8.05 1.68
C GLY A 104 -9.71 -6.96 0.87
N ILE A 105 -8.45 -6.65 1.18
CA ILE A 105 -7.62 -5.74 0.38
C ILE A 105 -6.98 -6.52 -0.77
N THR A 106 -7.16 -6.04 -2.00
CA THR A 106 -6.59 -6.65 -3.21
C THR A 106 -5.14 -6.22 -3.46
N GLU A 107 -4.79 -4.98 -3.14
CA GLU A 107 -3.46 -4.40 -3.41
C GLU A 107 -2.68 -4.16 -2.12
N THR A 108 -1.63 -4.95 -1.90
CA THR A 108 -0.77 -4.88 -0.72
C THR A 108 0.50 -4.06 -0.94
N GLY A 109 0.81 -3.65 -2.17
CA GLY A 109 2.00 -2.86 -2.51
C GLY A 109 2.22 -1.63 -1.63
N PRO A 110 1.20 -0.79 -1.37
CA PRO A 110 1.36 0.36 -0.48
C PRO A 110 1.69 0.00 0.98
N ILE A 111 1.25 -1.17 1.47
CA ILE A 111 1.64 -1.68 2.79
C ILE A 111 3.11 -2.07 2.78
N VAL A 112 3.56 -2.73 1.72
CA VAL A 112 4.96 -3.14 1.54
C VAL A 112 5.88 -1.92 1.48
N SER A 113 5.50 -0.88 0.72
CA SER A 113 6.27 0.36 0.62
C SER A 113 6.34 1.10 1.96
N GLU A 114 5.22 1.24 2.66
CA GLU A 114 5.21 1.89 3.98
C GLU A 114 6.09 1.14 4.98
N VAL A 115 6.00 -0.19 5.05
CA VAL A 115 6.84 -1.01 5.93
C VAL A 115 8.31 -0.87 5.58
N LYS A 116 8.65 -0.82 4.29
CA LYS A 116 10.03 -0.63 3.82
C LYS A 116 10.56 0.74 4.24
N GLU A 117 9.84 1.82 3.96
CA GLU A 117 10.21 3.19 4.32
C GLU A 117 10.42 3.30 5.85
N ARG A 118 9.47 2.78 6.62
CA ARG A 118 9.54 2.74 8.07
C ARG A 118 10.72 1.92 8.61
N ALA A 119 11.04 0.80 7.98
CA ALA A 119 12.19 -0.03 8.36
C ALA A 119 13.51 0.70 8.10
N ILE A 120 13.61 1.46 7.00
CA ILE A 120 14.78 2.28 6.68
C ILE A 120 14.94 3.41 7.70
N GLU A 121 13.89 4.20 7.93
CA GLU A 121 13.90 5.30 8.93
C GLU A 121 14.29 4.79 10.32
N PHE A 122 13.68 3.67 10.75
CA PHE A 122 13.98 3.06 12.04
C PHE A 122 15.44 2.61 12.18
N ALA A 123 16.01 2.07 11.11
CA ALA A 123 17.39 1.61 11.07
C ALA A 123 18.38 2.79 11.06
N GLU A 124 18.08 3.87 10.33
CA GLU A 124 18.86 5.10 10.33
C GLU A 124 18.90 5.75 11.72
N ASP A 125 17.74 5.90 12.35
CA ASP A 125 17.61 6.47 13.70
C ASP A 125 18.42 5.72 14.75
N ARG A 126 18.52 4.39 14.62
CA ARG A 126 19.26 3.52 15.55
C ARG A 126 20.69 3.23 15.11
N LYS A 127 21.11 3.70 13.92
CA LYS A 127 22.41 3.39 13.32
C LYS A 127 22.65 1.87 13.23
N ALA A 128 21.64 1.14 12.77
CA ALA A 128 21.75 -0.31 12.64
C ALA A 128 22.84 -0.68 11.63
N ASP A 129 23.62 -1.72 11.95
CA ASP A 129 24.69 -2.19 11.06
C ASP A 129 24.14 -2.83 9.77
N TYR A 130 22.98 -3.48 9.86
CA TYR A 130 22.36 -4.22 8.77
C TYR A 130 20.85 -4.09 8.77
N ILE A 131 20.26 -4.09 7.57
CA ILE A 131 18.84 -4.24 7.34
C ILE A 131 18.65 -5.48 6.46
N ILE A 132 17.78 -6.39 6.87
CA ILE A 132 17.45 -7.60 6.11
C ILE A 132 15.99 -7.50 5.69
N PHE A 133 15.76 -7.47 4.38
CA PHE A 133 14.41 -7.57 3.83
C PHE A 133 14.11 -9.02 3.46
N ASP A 134 13.19 -9.64 4.20
CA ASP A 134 12.69 -10.98 3.90
C ASP A 134 11.47 -10.88 2.98
N THR A 135 11.61 -11.37 1.75
CA THR A 135 10.55 -11.33 0.73
C THR A 135 10.34 -12.71 0.15
N ALA A 136 9.10 -13.18 0.10
CA ALA A 136 8.79 -14.44 -0.58
C ALA A 136 9.06 -14.33 -2.09
N PRO A 137 9.57 -15.38 -2.76
CA PRO A 137 9.66 -15.41 -4.22
C PRO A 137 8.24 -15.43 -4.82
N GLY A 138 7.86 -14.45 -5.66
CA GLY A 138 6.50 -14.40 -6.20
C GLY A 138 6.12 -13.18 -7.06
N THR A 139 4.89 -13.24 -7.59
CA THR A 139 4.35 -12.48 -8.76
C THR A 139 3.63 -11.17 -8.46
N HIS A 140 3.34 -10.85 -7.19
CA HIS A 140 2.53 -9.67 -6.83
C HIS A 140 3.37 -8.42 -6.52
N CYS A 141 4.28 -8.49 -5.55
CA CYS A 141 5.32 -7.48 -5.33
C CYS A 141 6.66 -8.12 -5.68
N SER A 142 7.26 -7.72 -6.80
CA SER A 142 8.56 -8.25 -7.19
C SER A 142 9.62 -7.88 -6.16
N VAL A 143 10.61 -8.76 -6.00
CA VAL A 143 11.82 -8.53 -5.18
C VAL A 143 12.41 -7.14 -5.45
N SER A 144 12.31 -6.66 -6.70
CA SER A 144 12.74 -5.32 -7.14
C SER A 144 12.19 -4.16 -6.32
N SER A 145 11.00 -4.26 -5.73
CA SER A 145 10.44 -3.21 -4.88
C SER A 145 11.29 -2.96 -3.63
N PHE A 146 12.03 -3.97 -3.17
CA PHE A 146 12.98 -3.86 -2.06
C PHE A 146 14.41 -3.55 -2.51
N VAL A 147 14.84 -3.95 -3.71
CA VAL A 147 16.22 -3.77 -4.19
C VAL A 147 16.50 -2.40 -4.83
N ARG A 148 15.48 -1.61 -5.15
CA ARG A 148 15.67 -0.21 -5.56
C ARG A 148 15.79 0.67 -4.31
N CYS A 149 17.04 1.03 -4.00
CA CYS A 149 17.38 2.21 -3.19
C CYS A 149 17.34 3.45 -4.09
#